data_AF-A0A1R1C496-F1
#
_entry.id   AF-A0A1R1C496-F1
#
_cell.length_a   1.000
_cell.length_b   1.000
_cell.length_c   1.000
_cell.angle_alpha   90.00
_cell.angle_beta   90.00
_cell.angle_gamma   90.00
#
_symmetry.space_group_name_H-M   'P 1'
#
loop_
_entity.id
_entity.type
_entity.pdbx_description
1 polymer ?
#
loop_
_entity_poly.entity_id
_entity_poly.type
_entity_poly.pdbx_seq_one_letter_code
_entity_poly.pdbx_strand_id
1 'polypeptide(L)'
;MVNHNPLYTQYLMDKCGVAWFKMNESAGNLMDSKGSFVGVNNSTSVVSGFSGNGRSFNGTSSYISFPSGMIPLGRKSVRFKIKLSTEGINNYSWILSSGHNGESSFNILLDFRSASKGIRFTLRDASGTTGEIYTIVTNYFVDNQWHDYLFTWDGTTNVSGVKVYCDGIISSTETAKKNETAIINKPLILGNIPALGSAEYFNGQLDELEIYNDVIQPVASKILLSSGGKYYSVLNDGIQETTSIPKMTSNTTPEGEVFVSNTPNGSFTMGWESFDGGLTNGWGNNNLPGSMPRWIGYKFTKPKVIVKYRLYVTNTTYYPRNYEFQGSNDGINYDTLHSVVGGVSGVLDYVIPNRKSYIYYRLYITLLSSGATLPAIMELQMFEMKPSYLVQMESATETDFLNRGVGDLNDFNQILKTKKNLKKGNTVLGSGKTFEHTVDMSKRRVDKITLG
;
A
#
# COMPACT_ATOMS: atom_id res chain seq x y z
N MET A 1 8.04 -12.20 21.00
CA MET A 1 7.39 -13.15 20.09
C MET A 1 6.29 -12.41 19.34
N VAL A 2 6.37 -12.36 18.02
CA VAL A 2 5.21 -11.98 17.22
C VAL A 2 4.22 -13.12 17.33
N ASN A 3 3.10 -12.88 18.00
CA ASN A 3 2.03 -13.86 18.11
C ASN A 3 1.48 -14.10 16.71
N HIS A 4 1.64 -15.32 16.20
CA HIS A 4 0.94 -15.71 14.99
C HIS A 4 -0.55 -15.59 15.20
N ASN A 5 -1.17 -14.94 14.22
CA ASN A 5 -2.58 -14.70 14.23
C ASN A 5 -3.20 -15.48 13.06
N PRO A 6 -3.74 -16.68 13.32
CA PRO A 6 -4.30 -17.50 12.26
C PRO A 6 -5.48 -16.82 11.55
N LEU A 7 -6.20 -15.92 12.24
CA LEU A 7 -7.28 -15.14 11.63
C LEU A 7 -6.73 -14.11 10.63
N TYR A 8 -5.60 -13.47 10.95
CA TYR A 8 -4.97 -12.55 10.00
C TYR A 8 -4.35 -13.28 8.82
N THR A 9 -3.69 -14.42 9.04
CA THR A 9 -3.20 -15.27 7.95
C THR A 9 -4.35 -15.71 7.03
N GLN A 10 -5.49 -16.15 7.60
CA GLN A 10 -6.67 -16.49 6.80
C GLN A 10 -7.22 -15.28 6.03
N TYR A 11 -7.35 -14.12 6.68
CA TYR A 11 -7.78 -12.88 6.03
C TYR A 11 -6.90 -12.50 4.83
N LEU A 12 -5.58 -12.62 4.97
CA LEU A 12 -4.64 -12.38 3.86
C LEU A 12 -4.77 -13.46 2.78
N MET A 13 -4.96 -14.73 3.17
CA MET A 13 -5.13 -15.83 2.22
C MET A 13 -6.36 -15.68 1.33
N ASP A 14 -7.45 -15.17 1.89
CA ASP A 14 -8.68 -14.88 1.16
C ASP A 14 -8.51 -13.67 0.23
N LYS A 15 -7.74 -12.67 0.66
CA LYS A 15 -7.52 -11.42 -0.09
C LYS A 15 -6.56 -11.59 -1.28
N CYS A 16 -5.41 -12.24 -1.06
CA CYS A 16 -4.32 -12.32 -2.05
C CYS A 16 -3.45 -13.59 -1.90
N GLY A 17 -3.96 -14.62 -1.23
CA GLY A 17 -3.24 -15.88 -1.03
C GLY A 17 -3.15 -16.72 -2.29
N VAL A 18 -2.00 -17.34 -2.52
CA VAL A 18 -1.76 -18.34 -3.56
C VAL A 18 -1.75 -19.74 -2.96
N ALA A 19 -0.98 -19.96 -1.90
CA ALA A 19 -0.86 -21.24 -1.21
C ALA A 19 -0.52 -21.04 0.27
N TRP A 20 -1.02 -21.92 1.13
CA TRP A 20 -0.67 -21.94 2.56
C TRP A 20 -0.52 -23.36 3.07
N PHE A 21 0.72 -23.77 3.35
CA PHE A 21 1.05 -25.05 3.94
C PHE A 21 1.21 -24.89 5.45
N LYS A 22 0.17 -25.26 6.19
CA LYS A 22 0.16 -25.30 7.66
C LYS A 22 1.07 -26.35 8.27
N MET A 23 1.56 -27.30 7.45
CA MET A 23 2.42 -28.42 7.85
C MET A 23 1.92 -29.25 9.05
N ASN A 24 0.60 -29.28 9.23
CA ASN A 24 -0.04 -29.79 10.42
C ASN A 24 -0.38 -31.30 10.36
N GLU A 25 -0.15 -31.94 9.22
CA GLU A 25 -0.44 -33.36 9.03
C GLU A 25 0.46 -34.22 9.92
N SER A 26 -0.11 -35.30 10.46
CA SER A 26 0.59 -36.22 11.38
C SER A 26 1.58 -37.16 10.67
N ALA A 27 1.51 -37.27 9.34
CA ALA A 27 2.42 -38.02 8.48
C ALA A 27 2.20 -37.66 7.00
N GLY A 28 3.09 -38.11 6.12
CA GLY A 28 2.86 -38.11 4.67
C GLY A 28 3.03 -36.74 3.99
N ASN A 29 2.29 -36.58 2.88
CA ASN A 29 2.32 -35.40 2.02
C ASN A 29 1.67 -34.19 2.68
N LEU A 30 2.05 -33.00 2.23
CA LEU A 30 1.51 -31.74 2.71
C LEU A 30 0.45 -31.22 1.75
N MET A 31 -0.71 -30.85 2.25
CA MET A 31 -1.78 -30.23 1.46
C MET A 31 -1.85 -28.75 1.82
N ASP A 32 -1.96 -27.87 0.83
CA ASP A 32 -2.20 -26.46 1.11
C ASP A 32 -3.64 -26.23 1.59
N SER A 33 -3.89 -25.11 2.28
CA SER A 33 -5.20 -24.80 2.85
C SER A 33 -6.31 -24.62 1.81
N LYS A 34 -5.96 -24.43 0.53
CA LYS A 34 -6.92 -24.27 -0.57
C LYS A 34 -7.14 -25.57 -1.36
N GLY A 35 -6.42 -26.65 -1.04
CA GLY A 35 -6.52 -27.93 -1.75
C GLY A 35 -6.02 -27.90 -3.20
N SER A 36 -5.25 -26.87 -3.56
CA SER A 36 -4.73 -26.63 -4.92
C SER A 36 -3.35 -27.24 -5.14
N PHE A 37 -2.57 -27.45 -4.07
CA PHE A 37 -1.19 -27.90 -4.15
C PHE A 37 -0.90 -29.01 -3.13
N VAL A 38 -0.20 -30.03 -3.60
CA VAL A 38 0.27 -31.16 -2.76
C VAL A 38 1.78 -31.24 -2.81
N GLY A 39 2.41 -31.15 -1.64
CA GLY A 39 3.83 -31.37 -1.44
C GLY A 39 4.13 -32.84 -1.17
N VAL A 40 4.86 -33.48 -2.07
CA VAL A 40 5.31 -34.86 -1.91
C VAL A 40 6.45 -34.90 -0.91
N ASN A 41 6.20 -35.52 0.23
CA ASN A 41 7.18 -35.63 1.30
C ASN A 41 8.20 -36.74 1.00
N ASN A 42 9.48 -36.37 0.97
CA ASN A 42 10.60 -37.30 0.81
C ASN A 42 11.41 -37.27 2.11
N SER A 43 11.01 -38.09 3.09
CA SER A 43 11.76 -38.35 4.32
C SER A 43 11.92 -37.19 5.32
N THR A 44 11.02 -36.20 5.31
CA THR A 44 10.91 -35.27 6.46
C THR A 44 10.18 -35.95 7.62
N SER A 45 10.53 -35.58 8.86
CA SER A 45 9.84 -36.06 10.06
C SER A 45 8.88 -35.02 10.62
N VAL A 46 7.83 -35.49 11.29
CA VAL A 46 6.87 -34.64 11.99
C VAL A 46 7.42 -34.28 13.37
N VAL A 47 7.33 -33.01 13.73
CA VAL A 47 7.78 -32.45 15.01
C VAL A 47 6.72 -31.52 15.57
N SER A 48 6.86 -31.11 16.84
CA SER A 48 6.07 -29.99 17.36
C SER A 48 6.42 -28.73 16.58
N GLY A 49 5.43 -28.19 15.87
CA GLY A 49 5.53 -26.98 15.08
C GLY A 49 5.44 -25.73 15.93
N PHE A 50 5.35 -24.61 15.23
CA PHE A 50 5.05 -23.32 15.80
C PHE A 50 3.54 -23.16 16.05
N SER A 51 2.69 -23.73 15.19
CA SER A 51 1.22 -23.78 15.34
C SER A 51 0.69 -25.20 15.13
N GLY A 52 1.00 -26.10 16.06
CA GLY A 52 0.59 -27.50 16.03
C GLY A 52 1.78 -28.41 15.68
N ASN A 53 1.71 -29.11 14.55
CA ASN A 53 2.83 -29.87 14.00
C ASN A 53 3.65 -29.02 13.02
N GLY A 54 4.87 -29.46 12.73
CA GLY A 54 5.73 -28.91 11.68
C GLY A 54 6.54 -30.01 10.99
N ARG A 55 7.48 -29.62 10.11
CA ARG A 55 8.37 -30.55 9.42
C ARG A 55 9.83 -30.30 9.76
N SER A 56 10.54 -31.37 10.12
CA SER A 56 11.98 -31.37 10.34
C SER A 56 12.70 -31.98 9.14
N PHE A 57 13.75 -31.29 8.71
CA PHE A 57 14.66 -31.68 7.64
C PHE A 57 16.01 -32.06 8.26
N ASN A 58 16.62 -33.12 7.75
CA ASN A 58 17.76 -33.81 8.36
C ASN A 58 19.14 -33.35 7.87
N GLY A 59 19.21 -32.43 6.90
CA GLY A 59 20.46 -31.93 6.35
C GLY A 59 21.20 -32.89 5.41
N THR A 60 20.63 -34.04 5.04
CA THR A 60 21.34 -35.06 4.24
C THR A 60 20.53 -35.67 3.10
N SER A 61 19.21 -35.83 3.26
CA SER A 61 18.37 -36.51 2.26
C SER A 61 16.93 -36.03 2.21
N SER A 62 16.43 -35.34 3.24
CA SER A 62 15.02 -34.99 3.34
C SER A 62 14.67 -33.77 2.51
N TYR A 63 13.57 -33.82 1.76
CA TYR A 63 13.01 -32.67 1.05
C TYR A 63 11.50 -32.85 0.83
N ILE A 64 10.82 -31.77 0.42
CA ILE A 64 9.42 -31.81 -0.04
C ILE A 64 9.39 -31.24 -1.46
N SER A 65 8.72 -31.93 -2.38
CA SER A 65 8.63 -31.50 -3.78
C SER A 65 7.19 -31.19 -4.16
N PHE A 66 6.97 -30.03 -4.78
CA PHE A 66 5.69 -29.61 -5.33
C PHE A 66 5.76 -29.70 -6.86
N PRO A 67 4.98 -30.60 -7.51
CA PRO A 67 5.09 -30.84 -8.95
C PRO A 67 4.82 -29.61 -9.83
N SER A 68 4.01 -28.67 -9.34
CA SER A 68 3.67 -27.42 -10.03
C SER A 68 4.37 -26.22 -9.40
N GLY A 69 4.72 -25.25 -10.24
CA GLY A 69 5.18 -23.94 -9.78
C GLY A 69 4.03 -23.14 -9.17
N MET A 70 4.33 -22.41 -8.10
CA MET A 70 3.34 -21.61 -7.35
C MET A 70 3.84 -20.22 -6.98
N ILE A 71 5.03 -19.82 -7.46
CA ILE A 71 5.55 -18.47 -7.26
C ILE A 71 4.85 -17.55 -8.28
N PRO A 72 4.06 -16.55 -7.83
CA PRO A 72 3.32 -15.67 -8.74
C PRO A 72 4.27 -14.75 -9.53
N LEU A 73 3.85 -14.20 -10.66
CA LEU A 73 4.60 -13.19 -11.43
C LEU A 73 4.45 -11.79 -10.82
N GLY A 74 5.55 -11.03 -10.75
CA GLY A 74 5.58 -9.63 -10.33
C GLY A 74 5.47 -9.48 -8.81
N ARG A 75 4.51 -8.69 -8.36
CA ARG A 75 4.28 -8.40 -6.93
C ARG A 75 4.08 -9.71 -6.17
N LYS A 76 4.75 -9.88 -5.02
CA LYS A 76 4.64 -11.12 -4.24
C LYS A 76 5.07 -10.97 -2.80
N SER A 77 4.58 -11.88 -1.96
CA SER A 77 5.11 -12.11 -0.62
C SER A 77 5.26 -13.60 -0.33
N VAL A 78 6.32 -13.96 0.40
CA VAL A 78 6.55 -15.33 0.87
C VAL A 78 6.88 -15.27 2.36
N ARG A 79 6.08 -15.95 3.19
CA ARG A 79 6.24 -16.01 4.64
C ARG A 79 6.45 -17.45 5.09
N PHE A 80 7.30 -17.68 6.06
CA PHE A 80 7.49 -19.00 6.65
C PHE A 80 8.02 -18.87 8.07
N LYS A 81 7.78 -19.91 8.87
CA LYS A 81 8.41 -20.08 10.19
C LYS A 81 9.59 -21.02 10.03
N ILE A 82 10.69 -20.68 10.68
CA ILE A 82 11.91 -21.47 10.65
C ILE A 82 12.48 -21.61 12.05
N LYS A 83 13.05 -22.77 12.34
CA LYS A 83 13.82 -23.04 13.55
C LYS A 83 15.14 -23.71 13.19
N LEU A 84 16.23 -23.10 13.62
CA LEU A 84 17.60 -23.55 13.36
C LEU A 84 18.30 -23.84 14.69
N SER A 85 18.92 -25.01 14.80
CA SER A 85 19.63 -25.46 16.00
C SER A 85 21.14 -25.57 15.80
N THR A 86 21.60 -25.60 14.56
CA THR A 86 23.02 -25.72 14.20
C THR A 86 23.35 -24.78 13.05
N GLU A 87 24.57 -24.24 13.10
CA GLU A 87 25.15 -23.58 11.94
C GLU A 87 25.47 -24.62 10.86
N GLY A 88 25.25 -24.28 9.59
CA GLY A 88 25.60 -25.17 8.50
C GLY A 88 27.10 -25.18 8.24
N ILE A 89 27.58 -26.32 7.72
CA ILE A 89 28.99 -26.58 7.42
C ILE A 89 29.31 -26.57 5.92
N ASN A 90 28.30 -26.54 5.06
CA ASN A 90 28.42 -26.43 3.60
C ASN A 90 28.36 -24.96 3.16
N ASN A 91 28.73 -24.64 1.92
CA ASN A 91 28.60 -23.26 1.41
C ASN A 91 27.14 -22.78 1.37
N TYR A 92 26.21 -23.69 1.04
CA TYR A 92 24.78 -23.42 0.91
C TYR A 92 23.94 -24.51 1.56
N SER A 93 22.73 -24.14 1.99
CA SER A 93 21.68 -25.05 2.44
C SER A 93 20.30 -24.52 2.03
N TRP A 94 19.58 -25.26 1.18
CA TRP A 94 18.40 -24.75 0.47
C TRP A 94 17.11 -24.88 1.28
N ILE A 95 16.52 -23.77 1.70
CA ILE A 95 15.23 -23.76 2.41
C ILE A 95 14.10 -23.96 1.40
N LEU A 96 14.10 -23.18 0.33
CA LEU A 96 13.12 -23.19 -0.75
C LEU A 96 13.86 -22.94 -2.07
N SER A 97 13.60 -23.76 -3.07
CA SER A 97 14.12 -23.58 -4.42
C SER A 97 13.03 -23.71 -5.48
N SER A 98 13.14 -22.95 -6.56
CA SER A 98 12.26 -23.05 -7.72
C SER A 98 13.06 -22.95 -9.03
N GLY A 99 14.30 -23.44 -9.02
CA GLY A 99 15.22 -23.43 -10.15
C GLY A 99 16.65 -23.02 -9.76
N HIS A 100 17.58 -23.16 -10.69
CA HIS A 100 19.01 -22.88 -10.48
C HIS A 100 19.55 -21.81 -11.43
N ASN A 101 20.88 -21.61 -11.40
CA ASN A 101 21.57 -20.68 -12.29
C ASN A 101 21.21 -20.95 -13.76
N GLY A 102 20.92 -19.88 -14.51
CA GLY A 102 20.46 -19.96 -15.90
C GLY A 102 18.95 -20.19 -16.04
N GLU A 103 18.20 -20.21 -14.94
CA GLU A 103 16.75 -20.37 -14.94
C GLU A 103 16.05 -19.24 -14.18
N SER A 104 14.87 -18.87 -14.66
CA SER A 104 13.98 -18.02 -13.88
C SER A 104 13.59 -18.73 -12.59
N SER A 105 13.93 -18.15 -11.45
CA SER A 105 13.81 -18.81 -10.15
C SER A 105 13.65 -17.84 -8.99
N PHE A 106 12.92 -18.27 -7.97
CA PHE A 106 12.83 -17.64 -6.67
C PHE A 106 13.31 -18.64 -5.62
N ASN A 107 14.37 -18.26 -4.91
CA ASN A 107 15.05 -19.17 -4.01
C ASN A 107 15.30 -18.52 -2.65
N ILE A 108 15.24 -19.34 -1.61
CA ILE A 108 15.59 -19.00 -0.24
C ILE A 108 16.58 -20.05 0.26
N LEU A 109 17.74 -19.61 0.72
CA LEU A 109 18.78 -20.51 1.19
C LEU A 109 19.55 -19.88 2.35
N LEU A 110 20.13 -20.72 3.20
CA LEU A 110 21.22 -20.33 4.08
C LEU A 110 22.50 -20.28 3.25
N ASP A 111 23.17 -19.14 3.26
CA ASP A 111 24.53 -19.00 2.78
C ASP A 111 25.48 -18.96 3.98
N PHE A 112 26.55 -19.74 3.93
CA PHE A 112 27.55 -19.83 5.00
C PHE A 112 28.93 -19.32 4.58
N ARG A 113 29.08 -18.75 3.38
CA ARG A 113 30.32 -18.14 2.91
C ARG A 113 30.58 -16.88 3.74
N SER A 114 31.83 -16.67 4.14
CA SER A 114 32.22 -15.69 5.17
C SER A 114 31.72 -14.26 4.94
N ALA A 115 31.72 -13.76 3.71
CA ALA A 115 31.24 -12.40 3.39
C ALA A 115 29.72 -12.31 3.13
N SER A 116 28.99 -13.42 3.20
CA SER A 116 27.57 -13.51 2.80
C SER A 116 26.75 -14.40 3.74
N LYS A 117 27.25 -14.65 4.95
CA LYS A 117 26.63 -15.53 5.93
C LYS A 117 25.24 -14.99 6.32
N GLY A 118 24.18 -15.75 6.07
CA GLY A 118 22.81 -15.29 6.31
C GLY A 118 21.73 -16.11 5.60
N ILE A 119 20.47 -15.73 5.82
CA ILE A 119 19.35 -16.19 4.98
C ILE A 119 19.28 -15.32 3.74
N ARG A 120 19.59 -15.91 2.59
CA ARG A 120 19.52 -15.26 1.29
C ARG A 120 18.17 -15.50 0.63
N PHE A 121 17.65 -14.44 0.03
CA PHE A 121 16.54 -14.46 -0.91
C PHE A 121 17.05 -14.03 -2.27
N THR A 122 16.72 -14.79 -3.32
CA THR A 122 17.04 -14.42 -4.70
C THR A 122 15.84 -14.56 -5.62
N LEU A 123 15.65 -13.57 -6.48
CA LEU A 123 14.87 -13.68 -7.71
C LEU A 123 15.86 -13.60 -8.87
N ARG A 124 15.75 -14.50 -9.84
CA ARG A 124 16.62 -14.59 -11.02
C ARG A 124 15.76 -14.73 -12.27
N ASP A 125 16.22 -14.15 -13.38
CA ASP A 125 15.77 -14.47 -14.74
C ASP A 125 16.63 -15.59 -15.33
N ALA A 126 16.13 -16.21 -16.40
CA ALA A 126 16.88 -17.19 -17.18
C ALA A 126 18.15 -16.63 -17.86
N SER A 127 18.37 -15.31 -17.86
CA SER A 127 19.45 -14.65 -18.60
C SER A 127 20.63 -14.20 -17.73
N GLY A 128 20.49 -14.20 -16.40
CA GLY A 128 21.33 -13.43 -15.50
C GLY A 128 22.21 -14.24 -14.54
N THR A 129 23.48 -13.84 -14.43
CA THR A 129 24.41 -14.28 -13.37
C THR A 129 24.18 -13.54 -12.04
N THR A 130 23.59 -12.34 -12.09
CA THR A 130 23.30 -11.46 -10.93
C THR A 130 21.80 -11.15 -10.90
N GLY A 131 21.00 -12.02 -10.26
CA GLY A 131 19.53 -11.98 -10.27
C GLY A 131 18.88 -10.60 -10.01
N GLU A 132 17.62 -10.42 -10.44
CA GLU A 132 16.86 -9.18 -10.27
C GLU A 132 16.79 -8.75 -8.81
N ILE A 133 16.70 -9.72 -7.90
CA ILE A 133 16.69 -9.50 -6.48
C ILE A 133 17.75 -10.39 -5.84
N TYR A 134 18.56 -9.79 -4.99
CA TYR A 134 19.52 -10.48 -4.15
C TYR A 134 19.57 -9.75 -2.82
N THR A 135 19.08 -10.37 -1.76
CA THR A 135 19.13 -9.79 -0.42
C THR A 135 19.46 -10.86 0.61
N ILE A 136 20.21 -10.49 1.64
CA ILE A 136 20.68 -11.39 2.69
C ILE A 136 20.32 -10.80 4.05
N VAL A 137 19.68 -11.60 4.89
CA VAL A 137 19.54 -11.33 6.31
C VAL A 137 20.73 -11.94 7.04
N THR A 138 21.69 -11.09 7.44
CA THR A 138 22.93 -11.51 8.10
C THR A 138 22.77 -11.78 9.59
N ASN A 139 21.82 -11.10 10.25
CA ASN A 139 21.48 -11.31 11.66
C ASN A 139 20.32 -12.31 11.79
N TYR A 140 20.52 -13.53 11.28
CA TYR A 140 19.55 -14.61 11.44
C TYR A 140 19.81 -15.37 12.75
N PHE A 141 18.81 -16.14 13.18
CA PHE A 141 18.82 -16.80 14.48
C PHE A 141 19.11 -18.30 14.35
N VAL A 142 20.07 -18.78 15.15
CA VAL A 142 20.41 -20.21 15.32
C VAL A 142 20.38 -20.52 16.82
N ASP A 143 19.24 -20.25 17.44
CA ASP A 143 19.02 -20.30 18.88
C ASP A 143 18.04 -21.42 19.30
N ASN A 144 17.70 -22.30 18.35
CA ASN A 144 16.71 -23.35 18.54
C ASN A 144 15.34 -22.79 18.99
N GLN A 145 14.97 -21.59 18.53
CA GLN A 145 13.63 -21.01 18.64
C GLN A 145 12.99 -20.81 17.27
N TRP A 146 11.66 -20.68 17.26
CA TRP A 146 10.91 -20.38 16.03
C TRP A 146 10.97 -18.89 15.73
N HIS A 147 11.30 -18.55 14.49
CA HIS A 147 11.31 -17.18 13.96
C HIS A 147 10.42 -17.06 12.73
N ASP A 148 9.81 -15.89 12.57
CA ASP A 148 8.95 -15.54 11.44
C ASP A 148 9.71 -14.72 10.41
N TYR A 149 9.85 -15.25 9.19
CA TYR A 149 10.42 -14.51 8.06
C TYR A 149 9.35 -14.19 7.03
N LEU A 150 9.32 -12.93 6.59
CA LEU A 150 8.45 -12.45 5.53
C LEU A 150 9.29 -11.71 4.47
N PHE A 151 9.34 -12.24 3.26
CA PHE A 151 9.82 -11.53 2.08
C PHE A 151 8.65 -10.83 1.40
N THR A 152 8.84 -9.59 0.95
CA THR A 152 7.87 -8.85 0.12
C THR A 152 8.58 -8.13 -1.02
N TRP A 153 7.95 -8.10 -2.20
CA TRP A 153 8.34 -7.24 -3.30
C TRP A 153 7.12 -6.61 -3.98
N ASP A 154 7.19 -5.28 -4.19
CA ASP A 154 6.12 -4.50 -4.82
C ASP A 154 6.02 -4.64 -6.35
N GLY A 155 6.84 -5.49 -6.95
CA GLY A 155 6.87 -5.75 -8.40
C GLY A 155 7.49 -4.63 -9.22
N THR A 156 8.15 -3.65 -8.59
CA THR A 156 8.78 -2.51 -9.24
C THR A 156 10.28 -2.45 -8.98
N THR A 157 10.99 -1.58 -9.71
CA THR A 157 12.38 -1.20 -9.45
C THR A 157 12.51 0.06 -8.59
N ASN A 158 11.44 0.45 -7.87
CA ASN A 158 11.49 1.60 -6.98
C ASN A 158 12.42 1.32 -5.79
N VAL A 159 13.03 2.38 -5.26
CA VAL A 159 13.94 2.30 -4.11
C VAL A 159 13.24 1.60 -2.94
N SER A 160 13.88 0.57 -2.39
CA SER A 160 13.39 -0.21 -1.25
C SER A 160 12.04 -0.92 -1.50
N GLY A 161 11.74 -1.24 -2.76
CA GLY A 161 10.57 -2.04 -3.14
C GLY A 161 10.63 -3.50 -2.66
N VAL A 162 11.82 -4.00 -2.32
CA VAL A 162 12.03 -5.34 -1.72
C VAL A 162 12.30 -5.18 -0.22
N LYS A 163 11.64 -5.99 0.61
CA LYS A 163 11.83 -6.01 2.06
C LYS A 163 11.82 -7.42 2.59
N VAL A 164 12.63 -7.66 3.62
CA VAL A 164 12.57 -8.88 4.44
C VAL A 164 12.33 -8.47 5.88
N TYR A 165 11.31 -9.04 6.50
CA TYR A 165 11.00 -8.89 7.91
C TYR A 165 11.41 -10.15 8.67
N CYS A 166 11.96 -9.97 9.86
CA CYS A 166 12.17 -11.03 10.85
C CYS A 166 11.39 -10.66 12.11
N ASP A 167 10.53 -11.55 12.57
CA ASP A 167 9.64 -11.34 13.72
C ASP A 167 8.92 -9.97 13.64
N GLY A 168 8.37 -9.69 12.45
CA GLY A 168 7.63 -8.46 12.15
C GLY A 168 8.44 -7.17 12.06
N ILE A 169 9.76 -7.22 12.22
CA ILE A 169 10.66 -6.07 12.13
C ILE A 169 11.42 -6.14 10.80
N ILE A 170 11.58 -5.01 10.11
CA ILE A 170 12.41 -4.95 8.89
C ILE A 170 13.85 -5.37 9.23
N SER A 171 14.30 -6.45 8.61
CA SER A 171 15.66 -6.98 8.73
C SER A 171 16.53 -6.67 7.52
N SER A 172 15.93 -6.45 6.35
CA SER A 172 16.64 -6.06 5.14
C SER A 172 15.73 -5.29 4.19
N THR A 173 16.32 -4.38 3.41
CA THR A 173 15.66 -3.64 2.33
C THR A 173 16.56 -3.63 1.11
N GLU A 174 15.99 -3.86 -0.06
CA GLU A 174 16.74 -3.92 -1.32
C GLU A 174 15.94 -3.25 -2.45
N THR A 175 16.61 -2.88 -3.53
CA THR A 175 15.96 -2.38 -4.75
C THR A 175 16.11 -3.42 -5.85
N ALA A 176 14.98 -3.86 -6.43
CA ALA A 176 15.04 -4.79 -7.55
C ALA A 176 15.75 -4.13 -8.74
N LYS A 177 16.68 -4.86 -9.36
CA LYS A 177 17.49 -4.34 -10.47
C LYS A 177 16.71 -4.26 -11.79
N LYS A 178 15.68 -5.10 -11.93
CA LYS A 178 14.81 -5.22 -13.10
C LYS A 178 13.42 -5.70 -12.67
N ASN A 179 12.44 -5.49 -13.54
CA ASN A 179 11.11 -6.09 -13.41
C ASN A 179 11.14 -7.55 -13.87
N GLU A 180 10.31 -8.38 -13.25
CA GLU A 180 10.09 -9.78 -13.64
C GLU A 180 9.13 -9.82 -14.82
N THR A 181 9.51 -10.51 -15.89
CA THR A 181 8.79 -10.48 -17.17
C THR A 181 8.09 -11.80 -17.51
N ALA A 182 8.36 -12.88 -16.77
CA ALA A 182 7.79 -14.20 -17.02
C ALA A 182 7.54 -14.96 -15.72
N ILE A 183 6.48 -15.78 -15.70
CA ILE A 183 6.14 -16.64 -14.57
C ILE A 183 7.27 -17.66 -14.33
N ILE A 184 7.61 -17.87 -13.07
CA ILE A 184 8.47 -18.99 -12.65
C ILE A 184 7.66 -20.28 -12.71
N ASN A 185 7.78 -20.99 -13.84
CA ASN A 185 7.07 -22.26 -14.07
C ASN A 185 7.98 -23.46 -13.81
N LYS A 186 8.48 -23.57 -12.58
CA LYS A 186 9.36 -24.66 -12.12
C LYS A 186 8.80 -25.27 -10.84
N PRO A 187 9.00 -26.57 -10.61
CA PRO A 187 8.64 -27.21 -9.33
C PRO A 187 9.21 -26.43 -8.16
N LEU A 188 8.38 -26.18 -7.15
CA LEU A 188 8.86 -25.66 -5.87
C LEU A 188 9.41 -26.84 -5.05
N ILE A 189 10.56 -26.67 -4.41
CA ILE A 189 11.16 -27.71 -3.58
C ILE A 189 11.59 -27.09 -2.26
N LEU A 190 11.22 -27.71 -1.15
CA LEU A 190 11.70 -27.34 0.17
C LEU A 190 12.80 -28.30 0.59
N GLY A 191 13.88 -27.76 1.11
CA GLY A 191 14.94 -28.55 1.72
C GLY A 191 16.04 -29.06 0.80
N ASN A 192 15.97 -28.83 -0.52
CA ASN A 192 17.01 -29.18 -1.49
C ASN A 192 16.77 -28.48 -2.85
N ILE A 193 17.70 -28.68 -3.78
CA ILE A 193 17.58 -28.54 -5.22
C ILE A 193 18.08 -29.83 -5.95
N PRO A 194 17.25 -30.88 -6.04
CA PRO A 194 17.61 -32.17 -6.63
C PRO A 194 18.20 -32.10 -8.05
N ALA A 195 17.80 -31.10 -8.86
CA ALA A 195 18.31 -30.90 -10.22
C ALA A 195 19.83 -30.68 -10.29
N LEU A 196 20.47 -30.18 -9.22
CA LEU A 196 21.92 -29.99 -9.15
C LEU A 196 22.66 -31.21 -8.61
N GLY A 197 21.96 -32.24 -8.11
CA GLY A 197 22.58 -33.40 -7.45
C GLY A 197 23.44 -33.03 -6.23
N SER A 198 23.28 -31.81 -5.69
CA SER A 198 24.12 -31.26 -4.62
C SER A 198 23.73 -31.79 -3.25
N ALA A 199 24.71 -31.97 -2.35
CA ALA A 199 24.48 -32.35 -0.94
C ALA A 199 24.08 -31.15 -0.04
N GLU A 200 23.48 -30.11 -0.62
CA GLU A 200 23.17 -28.82 0.03
C GLU A 200 21.78 -28.83 0.71
N TYR A 201 21.47 -29.92 1.41
CA TYR A 201 20.16 -30.12 2.04
C TYR A 201 19.92 -29.16 3.21
N PHE A 202 18.65 -28.85 3.47
CA PHE A 202 18.24 -28.10 4.64
C PHE A 202 18.35 -28.94 5.92
N ASN A 203 18.98 -28.35 6.94
CA ASN A 203 19.02 -28.90 8.29
C ASN A 203 18.33 -27.93 9.24
N GLY A 204 17.07 -28.22 9.57
CA GLY A 204 16.24 -27.33 10.37
C GLY A 204 14.77 -27.72 10.31
N GLN A 205 13.92 -26.89 10.90
CA GLN A 205 12.48 -27.11 10.91
C GLN A 205 11.74 -25.97 10.22
N LEU A 206 10.69 -26.30 9.48
CA LEU A 206 9.78 -25.35 8.85
C LEU A 206 8.35 -25.57 9.33
N ASP A 207 7.61 -24.47 9.35
CA ASP A 207 6.17 -24.44 9.59
C ASP A 207 5.54 -23.23 8.88
N GLU A 208 4.21 -23.26 8.66
CA GLU A 208 3.41 -22.13 8.16
C GLU A 208 4.00 -21.44 6.91
N LEU A 209 4.23 -22.19 5.83
CA LEU A 209 4.67 -21.62 4.55
C LEU A 209 3.48 -20.98 3.83
N GLU A 210 3.55 -19.67 3.61
CA GLU A 210 2.51 -18.85 3.01
C GLU A 210 3.06 -18.14 1.76
N ILE A 211 2.31 -18.16 0.67
CA ILE A 211 2.66 -17.49 -0.60
C ILE A 211 1.50 -16.60 -1.03
N TYR A 212 1.81 -15.36 -1.40
CA TYR A 212 0.85 -14.33 -1.79
C TYR A 212 1.23 -13.67 -3.12
N ASN A 213 0.24 -13.26 -3.90
CA ASN A 213 0.41 -12.53 -5.17
C ASN A 213 0.34 -11.00 -5.00
N ASP A 214 0.47 -10.51 -3.77
CA ASP A 214 0.57 -9.09 -3.45
C ASP A 214 1.52 -8.88 -2.26
N VAL A 215 1.86 -7.61 -1.98
CA VAL A 215 2.63 -7.21 -0.80
C VAL A 215 1.73 -7.24 0.43
N ILE A 216 2.11 -8.04 1.43
CA ILE A 216 1.44 -8.08 2.73
C ILE A 216 2.25 -7.34 3.80
N GLN A 217 1.60 -7.02 4.91
CA GLN A 217 2.27 -6.54 6.12
C GLN A 217 2.45 -7.72 7.08
N PRO A 218 3.53 -7.76 7.87
CA PRO A 218 3.74 -8.84 8.85
C PRO A 218 2.66 -8.86 9.95
N VAL A 219 2.07 -7.70 10.22
CA VAL A 219 0.96 -7.48 11.16
C VAL A 219 -0.07 -6.55 10.54
N ALA A 220 -1.35 -6.79 10.85
CA ALA A 220 -2.42 -5.92 10.42
C ALA A 220 -2.24 -4.51 11.01
N SER A 221 -2.11 -3.51 10.14
CA SER A 221 -2.11 -2.10 10.53
C SER A 221 -3.53 -1.56 10.39
N LYS A 222 -4.35 -1.77 11.40
CA LYS A 222 -5.73 -1.28 11.46
C LYS A 222 -6.02 -0.60 12.80
N ILE A 223 -7.10 0.18 12.86
CA ILE A 223 -7.55 0.88 14.07
C ILE A 223 -9.05 0.70 14.25
N LEU A 224 -9.45 0.37 15.49
CA LEU A 224 -10.81 0.52 16.00
C LEU A 224 -10.81 1.56 17.12
N LEU A 225 -11.93 2.25 17.29
CA LEU A 225 -12.11 3.22 18.37
C LEU A 225 -12.90 2.59 19.51
N SER A 226 -12.65 3.06 20.72
CA SER A 226 -13.51 2.76 21.87
C SER A 226 -13.80 4.02 22.66
N SER A 227 -15.02 4.13 23.18
CA SER A 227 -15.46 5.23 24.04
C SER A 227 -16.64 4.80 24.89
N GLY A 228 -16.60 5.07 26.19
CA GLY A 228 -17.70 4.74 27.11
C GLY A 228 -18.09 3.25 27.15
N GLY A 229 -17.11 2.35 27.03
CA GLY A 229 -17.35 0.90 26.99
C GLY A 229 -17.91 0.37 25.66
N LYS A 230 -18.04 1.23 24.65
CA LYS A 230 -18.50 0.87 23.30
C LYS A 230 -17.35 0.89 22.31
N TYR A 231 -17.48 0.12 21.25
CA TYR A 231 -16.52 0.03 20.15
C TYR A 231 -17.08 0.69 18.90
N TYR A 232 -16.22 1.26 18.07
CA TYR A 232 -16.63 1.94 16.84
C TYR A 232 -15.66 1.65 15.70
N SER A 233 -16.23 1.36 14.54
CA SER A 233 -15.55 1.42 13.25
C SER A 233 -15.74 2.82 12.65
N VAL A 234 -14.75 3.29 11.90
CA VAL A 234 -14.89 4.49 11.09
C VAL A 234 -15.02 4.06 9.64
N LEU A 235 -16.20 4.26 9.07
CA LEU A 235 -16.40 4.07 7.64
C LEU A 235 -16.06 5.38 6.94
N ASN A 236 -15.04 5.33 6.10
CA ASN A 236 -14.76 6.38 5.13
C ASN A 236 -15.11 5.83 3.76
N ASP A 237 -16.18 6.35 3.15
CA ASP A 237 -16.62 5.89 1.83
C ASP A 237 -15.72 6.42 0.69
N GLY A 238 -14.64 7.14 1.03
CA GLY A 238 -13.62 7.61 0.11
C GLY A 238 -13.94 8.99 -0.47
N ILE A 239 -13.41 9.26 -1.66
CA ILE A 239 -13.64 10.51 -2.39
C ILE A 239 -14.93 10.36 -3.22
N GLN A 240 -15.72 11.42 -3.35
CA GLN A 240 -16.87 11.42 -4.26
C GLN A 240 -16.43 11.09 -5.69
N GLU A 241 -17.25 10.32 -6.40
CA GLU A 241 -16.95 9.90 -7.77
C GLU A 241 -17.29 10.99 -8.79
N THR A 242 -18.20 11.89 -8.44
CA THR A 242 -18.62 13.03 -9.25
C THR A 242 -18.04 14.32 -8.72
N THR A 243 -17.77 15.27 -9.61
CA THR A 243 -17.36 16.62 -9.23
C THR A 243 -18.45 17.28 -8.38
N SER A 244 -18.03 18.11 -7.44
CA SER A 244 -18.87 18.93 -6.58
C SER A 244 -19.33 20.22 -7.27
N ILE A 245 -18.79 20.50 -8.46
CA ILE A 245 -19.20 21.59 -9.35
C ILE A 245 -20.33 21.08 -10.23
N PRO A 246 -21.51 21.74 -10.27
CA PRO A 246 -22.58 21.35 -11.17
C PRO A 246 -22.15 21.54 -12.63
N LYS A 247 -22.79 20.82 -13.54
CA LYS A 247 -22.57 21.00 -14.98
C LYS A 247 -22.95 22.42 -15.40
N MET A 248 -21.96 23.28 -15.67
CA MET A 248 -22.20 24.68 -15.99
C MET A 248 -22.70 24.86 -17.42
N THR A 249 -23.54 25.87 -17.65
CA THR A 249 -23.97 26.31 -18.99
C THR A 249 -23.71 27.80 -19.23
N SER A 250 -23.27 28.51 -18.18
CA SER A 250 -22.79 29.89 -18.21
C SER A 250 -21.84 30.08 -17.02
N ASN A 251 -21.24 31.25 -16.86
CA ASN A 251 -20.39 31.51 -15.70
C ASN A 251 -21.15 31.52 -14.36
N THR A 252 -22.49 31.50 -14.34
CA THR A 252 -23.28 31.53 -13.08
C THR A 252 -24.44 30.53 -13.03
N THR A 253 -24.63 29.73 -14.08
CA THR A 253 -25.76 28.79 -14.22
C THR A 253 -25.24 27.36 -14.30
N PRO A 254 -25.80 26.39 -13.55
CA PRO A 254 -27.04 26.47 -12.75
C PRO A 254 -26.90 27.07 -11.35
N GLU A 255 -25.72 27.00 -10.74
CA GLU A 255 -25.42 27.66 -9.47
C GLU A 255 -23.91 27.93 -9.34
N GLY A 256 -23.53 28.74 -8.35
CA GLY A 256 -22.16 29.20 -8.13
C GLY A 256 -21.67 30.18 -9.19
N GLU A 257 -20.35 30.39 -9.24
CA GLU A 257 -19.75 31.38 -10.15
C GLU A 257 -18.38 30.92 -10.63
N VAL A 258 -18.20 30.85 -11.95
CA VAL A 258 -16.91 30.64 -12.60
C VAL A 258 -16.22 31.98 -12.77
N PHE A 259 -14.96 32.05 -12.35
CA PHE A 259 -14.15 33.26 -12.46
C PHE A 259 -12.79 32.96 -13.09
N VAL A 260 -12.28 33.93 -13.85
CA VAL A 260 -11.03 33.80 -14.61
C VAL A 260 -10.22 35.10 -14.53
N SER A 261 -8.91 35.00 -14.74
CA SER A 261 -7.95 36.12 -14.66
C SER A 261 -8.05 37.17 -15.77
N ASN A 262 -8.86 36.94 -16.79
CA ASN A 262 -8.94 37.76 -17.99
C ASN A 262 -10.28 38.52 -18.09
N THR A 263 -10.19 39.81 -18.37
CA THR A 263 -11.28 40.65 -18.90
C THR A 263 -10.75 41.44 -20.09
N PRO A 264 -11.27 41.22 -21.31
CA PRO A 264 -11.60 42.37 -22.15
C PRO A 264 -12.81 42.18 -23.10
N ASN A 265 -13.66 43.22 -23.14
CA ASN A 265 -14.61 43.60 -24.19
C ASN A 265 -15.22 42.48 -25.04
N GLY A 266 -16.32 41.92 -24.54
CA GLY A 266 -17.41 41.36 -25.35
C GLY A 266 -17.04 40.16 -26.24
N SER A 267 -17.43 38.97 -25.78
CA SER A 267 -17.64 37.73 -26.57
C SER A 267 -16.68 36.54 -26.36
N PHE A 268 -15.74 36.56 -25.39
CA PHE A 268 -14.75 35.47 -25.26
C PHE A 268 -14.65 34.78 -23.88
N THR A 269 -15.60 34.96 -22.96
CA THR A 269 -15.50 34.32 -21.62
C THR A 269 -16.22 32.98 -21.53
N MET A 270 -15.61 31.96 -22.14
CA MET A 270 -15.99 30.55 -22.08
C MET A 270 -15.39 29.82 -20.86
N GLY A 271 -15.16 30.54 -19.74
CA GLY A 271 -14.59 29.91 -18.54
C GLY A 271 -15.42 28.73 -18.04
N TRP A 272 -16.75 28.86 -18.15
CA TRP A 272 -17.71 27.83 -17.79
C TRP A 272 -17.59 26.54 -18.62
N GLU A 273 -17.04 26.59 -19.84
CA GLU A 273 -16.80 25.39 -20.66
C GLU A 273 -15.78 24.46 -19.99
N SER A 274 -14.89 24.97 -19.13
CA SER A 274 -14.01 24.13 -18.30
C SER A 274 -14.73 23.47 -17.11
N PHE A 275 -16.05 23.65 -16.99
CA PHE A 275 -16.88 23.13 -15.91
C PHE A 275 -18.22 22.57 -16.43
N ASP A 276 -18.33 22.35 -17.74
CA ASP A 276 -19.55 21.85 -18.38
C ASP A 276 -19.54 20.33 -18.58
N GLY A 277 -18.47 19.63 -18.15
CA GLY A 277 -18.31 18.19 -18.31
C GLY A 277 -18.00 17.74 -19.75
N GLY A 278 -17.90 18.67 -20.69
CA GLY A 278 -17.37 18.46 -22.03
C GLY A 278 -15.85 18.41 -22.01
N LEU A 279 -15.26 17.69 -22.97
CA LEU A 279 -13.79 17.52 -23.05
C LEU A 279 -13.19 18.15 -24.32
N THR A 280 -14.02 18.84 -25.11
CA THR A 280 -13.66 19.39 -26.41
C THR A 280 -13.38 20.89 -26.34
N ASN A 281 -14.20 21.59 -25.57
CA ASN A 281 -14.11 23.04 -25.38
C ASN A 281 -13.52 23.33 -24.00
N GLY A 282 -13.16 24.58 -23.74
CA GLY A 282 -12.51 24.94 -22.49
C GLY A 282 -11.83 26.30 -22.53
N TRP A 283 -11.41 26.75 -21.35
CA TRP A 283 -10.80 28.06 -21.17
C TRP A 283 -9.43 28.15 -21.84
N GLY A 284 -9.30 29.20 -22.66
CA GLY A 284 -8.05 29.71 -23.23
C GLY A 284 -7.56 29.04 -24.53
N ASN A 285 -8.41 28.29 -25.22
CA ASN A 285 -8.20 27.79 -26.60
C ASN A 285 -8.04 28.91 -27.68
N ASN A 286 -7.96 30.18 -27.30
CA ASN A 286 -7.85 31.35 -28.18
C ASN A 286 -6.84 32.36 -27.62
N ASN A 287 -6.49 33.40 -28.40
CA ASN A 287 -5.57 34.46 -27.95
C ASN A 287 -6.16 35.30 -26.78
N LEU A 288 -5.61 35.10 -25.58
CA LEU A 288 -5.88 35.82 -24.34
C LEU A 288 -4.82 36.92 -24.13
N PRO A 289 -5.20 38.22 -24.15
CA PRO A 289 -4.28 39.33 -23.94
C PRO A 289 -3.86 39.48 -22.47
N GLY A 290 -2.61 39.89 -22.22
CA GLY A 290 -2.03 40.15 -20.88
C GLY A 290 -0.89 39.20 -20.48
N SER A 291 -0.33 39.36 -19.28
CA SER A 291 0.81 38.58 -18.76
C SER A 291 0.40 37.41 -17.86
N MET A 292 1.35 36.51 -17.56
CA MET A 292 1.26 35.60 -16.41
C MET A 292 1.33 36.40 -15.09
N PRO A 293 0.79 35.89 -13.97
CA PRO A 293 0.09 34.61 -13.82
C PRO A 293 -1.37 34.67 -14.32
N ARG A 294 -1.94 33.50 -14.59
CA ARG A 294 -3.33 33.32 -15.04
C ARG A 294 -4.08 32.41 -14.09
N TRP A 295 -5.38 32.58 -13.95
CA TRP A 295 -6.20 31.69 -13.15
C TRP A 295 -7.58 31.45 -13.72
N ILE A 296 -8.10 30.27 -13.41
CA ILE A 296 -9.50 29.87 -13.57
C ILE A 296 -9.94 29.23 -12.26
N GLY A 297 -11.17 29.50 -11.85
CA GLY A 297 -11.68 29.02 -10.59
C GLY A 297 -13.19 28.99 -10.54
N TYR A 298 -13.68 28.41 -9.45
CA TYR A 298 -15.09 28.28 -9.16
C TYR A 298 -15.37 28.71 -7.73
N LYS A 299 -16.43 29.50 -7.57
CA LYS A 299 -16.98 29.94 -6.29
C LYS A 299 -18.26 29.18 -6.02
N PHE A 300 -18.25 28.38 -4.97
CA PHE A 300 -19.41 27.61 -4.53
C PHE A 300 -20.45 28.51 -3.84
N THR A 301 -21.70 28.04 -3.78
CA THR A 301 -22.79 28.70 -3.02
C THR A 301 -22.63 28.55 -1.51
N LYS A 302 -21.86 27.55 -1.06
CA LYS A 302 -21.49 27.29 0.33
C LYS A 302 -20.04 26.82 0.42
N PRO A 303 -19.31 27.11 1.52
CA PRO A 303 -17.97 26.59 1.71
C PRO A 303 -17.95 25.05 1.63
N LYS A 304 -16.99 24.50 0.87
CA LYS A 304 -16.78 23.06 0.69
C LYS A 304 -15.36 22.67 1.03
N VAL A 305 -15.13 21.42 1.44
CA VAL A 305 -13.78 20.87 1.64
C VAL A 305 -13.41 20.02 0.43
N ILE A 306 -12.73 20.63 -0.54
CA ILE A 306 -12.24 19.90 -1.72
C ILE A 306 -10.96 19.18 -1.34
N VAL A 307 -10.93 17.86 -1.54
CA VAL A 307 -9.81 16.96 -1.21
C VAL A 307 -9.15 16.35 -2.44
N LYS A 308 -9.73 16.58 -3.62
CA LYS A 308 -9.16 16.16 -4.89
C LYS A 308 -9.59 17.14 -5.97
N TYR A 309 -8.71 17.39 -6.94
CA TYR A 309 -9.10 18.01 -8.20
C TYR A 309 -8.57 17.18 -9.37
N ARG A 310 -9.26 17.28 -10.51
CA ARG A 310 -8.86 16.66 -11.77
C ARG A 310 -8.78 17.71 -12.85
N LEU A 311 -7.70 17.67 -13.63
CA LEU A 311 -7.46 18.54 -14.77
C LEU A 311 -7.47 17.74 -16.07
N TYR A 312 -8.22 18.21 -17.04
CA TYR A 312 -8.12 17.77 -18.43
C TYR A 312 -7.35 18.83 -19.22
N VAL A 313 -6.08 18.56 -19.46
CA VAL A 313 -5.14 19.46 -20.15
C VAL A 313 -4.50 18.70 -21.31
N THR A 314 -5.34 18.25 -22.23
CA THR A 314 -4.97 17.36 -23.35
C THR A 314 -4.23 18.07 -24.48
N ASN A 315 -4.23 19.41 -24.50
CA ASN A 315 -3.41 20.18 -25.41
C ASN A 315 -1.92 20.04 -25.03
N THR A 316 -1.09 19.58 -25.95
CA THR A 316 0.34 19.31 -25.71
C THR A 316 1.24 20.54 -25.79
N THR A 317 0.70 21.71 -26.20
CA THR A 317 1.47 22.94 -26.40
C THR A 317 1.23 23.95 -25.29
N TYR A 318 0.00 24.03 -24.79
CA TYR A 318 -0.49 25.13 -23.95
C TYR A 318 -0.92 24.69 -22.54
N TYR A 319 -0.45 23.54 -22.08
CA TYR A 319 -0.82 23.03 -20.76
C TYR A 319 -0.08 23.78 -19.63
N PRO A 320 -0.67 23.83 -18.42
CA PRO A 320 0.00 24.36 -17.23
C PRO A 320 1.23 23.54 -16.87
N ARG A 321 2.41 24.18 -16.90
CA ARG A 321 3.68 23.55 -16.49
C ARG A 321 3.98 23.83 -15.03
N ASN A 322 3.79 25.07 -14.57
CA ASN A 322 3.85 25.41 -13.15
C ASN A 322 2.55 26.08 -12.72
N TYR A 323 1.98 25.59 -11.62
CA TYR A 323 0.72 26.10 -11.10
C TYR A 323 0.50 25.70 -9.64
N GLU A 324 -0.42 26.41 -9.00
CA GLU A 324 -0.90 26.14 -7.65
C GLU A 324 -2.41 25.93 -7.67
N PHE A 325 -2.90 24.91 -6.96
CA PHE A 325 -4.30 24.81 -6.62
C PHE A 325 -4.54 25.50 -5.28
N GLN A 326 -5.43 26.48 -5.25
CA GLN A 326 -5.59 27.40 -4.13
C GLN A 326 -7.04 27.49 -3.66
N GLY A 327 -7.24 27.76 -2.37
CA GLY A 327 -8.55 27.97 -1.75
C GLY A 327 -8.65 29.33 -1.03
N SER A 328 -9.81 29.96 -1.03
CA SER A 328 -10.06 31.24 -0.32
C SER A 328 -11.48 31.35 0.24
N ASN A 329 -11.66 32.14 1.29
CA ASN A 329 -12.97 32.48 1.86
C ASN A 329 -13.38 33.94 1.60
N ASP A 330 -12.48 34.78 1.11
CA ASP A 330 -12.73 36.20 0.82
C ASP A 330 -12.51 36.56 -0.66
N GLY A 331 -12.01 35.63 -1.47
CA GLY A 331 -11.71 35.84 -2.88
C GLY A 331 -10.47 36.70 -3.13
N ILE A 332 -9.75 37.10 -2.08
CA ILE A 332 -8.58 38.00 -2.13
C ILE A 332 -7.34 37.27 -1.61
N ASN A 333 -7.41 36.70 -0.41
CA ASN A 333 -6.34 35.95 0.23
C ASN A 333 -6.53 34.46 -0.04
N TYR A 334 -5.56 33.86 -0.71
CA TYR A 334 -5.61 32.45 -1.12
C TYR A 334 -4.57 31.63 -0.37
N ASP A 335 -5.02 30.53 0.21
CA ASP A 335 -4.16 29.49 0.78
C ASP A 335 -3.76 28.51 -0.34
N THR A 336 -2.46 28.26 -0.50
CA THR A 336 -1.95 27.25 -1.44
C THR A 336 -2.18 25.85 -0.89
N LEU A 337 -2.98 25.04 -1.59
CA LEU A 337 -3.37 23.70 -1.19
C LEU A 337 -2.52 22.61 -1.85
N HIS A 338 -1.98 22.91 -3.03
CA HIS A 338 -1.10 22.02 -3.79
C HIS A 338 -0.30 22.82 -4.82
N SER A 339 0.95 22.45 -5.06
CA SER A 339 1.84 23.11 -6.02
C SER A 339 2.44 22.08 -6.98
N VAL A 340 2.48 22.42 -8.26
CA VAL A 340 3.08 21.61 -9.32
C VAL A 340 4.15 22.42 -10.03
N VAL A 341 5.32 21.81 -10.22
CA VAL A 341 6.43 22.33 -11.02
C VAL A 341 6.80 21.28 -12.05
N GLY A 342 6.91 21.68 -13.32
CA GLY A 342 7.23 20.74 -14.40
C GLY A 342 6.10 19.75 -14.72
N GLY A 343 4.84 20.19 -14.61
CA GLY A 343 3.66 19.43 -15.01
C GLY A 343 3.70 18.99 -16.48
N VAL A 344 2.78 18.11 -16.86
CA VAL A 344 2.65 17.50 -18.19
C VAL A 344 1.23 17.66 -18.73
N SER A 345 1.02 17.45 -20.03
CA SER A 345 -0.33 17.34 -20.61
C SER A 345 -0.97 15.99 -20.29
N GLY A 346 -2.30 15.93 -20.26
CA GLY A 346 -3.07 14.70 -20.06
C GLY A 346 -4.30 14.90 -19.16
N VAL A 347 -4.77 13.79 -18.58
CA VAL A 347 -5.77 13.78 -17.52
C VAL A 347 -5.05 13.58 -16.20
N LEU A 348 -5.05 14.60 -15.34
CA LEU A 348 -4.24 14.62 -14.13
C LEU A 348 -5.16 14.60 -12.91
N ASP A 349 -4.97 13.61 -12.04
CA ASP A 349 -5.70 13.45 -10.78
C ASP A 349 -4.78 13.78 -9.60
N TYR A 350 -5.21 14.73 -8.76
CA TYR A 350 -4.45 15.11 -7.56
C TYR A 350 -5.33 15.03 -6.33
N VAL A 351 -4.98 14.11 -5.42
CA VAL A 351 -5.54 14.08 -4.06
C VAL A 351 -4.72 15.03 -3.19
N ILE A 352 -5.39 15.97 -2.53
CA ILE A 352 -4.76 17.05 -1.76
C ILE A 352 -5.11 16.92 -0.27
N PRO A 353 -4.19 17.21 0.66
CA PRO A 353 -4.40 17.07 2.09
C PRO A 353 -5.19 18.25 2.70
N ASN A 354 -6.16 18.80 1.96
CA ASN A 354 -6.96 19.93 2.43
C ASN A 354 -7.95 19.50 3.52
N ARG A 355 -8.09 20.32 4.56
CA ARG A 355 -9.00 20.12 5.71
C ARG A 355 -9.88 21.34 5.99
N LYS A 356 -9.63 22.44 5.29
CA LYS A 356 -10.31 23.71 5.48
C LYS A 356 -11.35 23.88 4.39
N SER A 357 -12.54 24.31 4.79
CA SER A 357 -13.59 24.64 3.84
C SER A 357 -13.31 26.02 3.24
N TYR A 358 -13.41 26.11 1.93
CA TYR A 358 -13.30 27.36 1.18
C TYR A 358 -14.54 27.54 0.30
N ILE A 359 -14.91 28.78 0.06
CA ILE A 359 -15.97 29.11 -0.90
C ILE A 359 -15.40 29.35 -2.30
N TYR A 360 -14.14 29.81 -2.41
CA TYR A 360 -13.42 29.99 -3.67
C TYR A 360 -12.34 28.91 -3.82
N TYR A 361 -12.24 28.34 -5.02
CA TYR A 361 -11.11 27.50 -5.43
C TYR A 361 -10.62 27.92 -6.80
N ARG A 362 -9.31 27.94 -7.01
CA ARG A 362 -8.72 28.28 -8.32
C ARG A 362 -7.48 27.47 -8.64
N LEU A 363 -7.26 27.27 -9.94
CA LEU A 363 -5.97 26.91 -10.51
C LEU A 363 -5.22 28.20 -10.85
N TYR A 364 -4.15 28.48 -10.12
CA TYR A 364 -3.28 29.65 -10.30
C TYR A 364 -2.02 29.26 -11.07
N ILE A 365 -2.00 29.55 -12.36
CA ILE A 365 -0.98 29.15 -13.33
C ILE A 365 0.11 30.22 -13.39
N THR A 366 1.34 29.81 -13.13
CA THR A 366 2.51 30.70 -13.15
C THR A 366 3.39 30.48 -14.38
N LEU A 367 3.29 29.31 -15.03
CA LEU A 367 4.02 29.01 -16.26
C LEU A 367 3.27 28.01 -17.14
N LEU A 368 3.22 28.26 -18.44
CA LEU A 368 2.77 27.30 -19.46
C LEU A 368 3.95 26.61 -20.14
N SER A 369 3.72 25.43 -20.71
CA SER A 369 4.74 24.66 -21.44
C SER A 369 5.37 25.41 -22.60
N SER A 370 4.58 26.20 -23.35
CA SER A 370 5.07 26.99 -24.48
C SER A 370 5.73 28.32 -24.09
N GLY A 371 5.64 28.74 -22.82
CA GLY A 371 5.99 30.10 -22.40
C GLY A 371 5.01 31.18 -22.87
N ALA A 372 3.93 30.81 -23.56
CA ALA A 372 2.87 31.74 -23.97
C ALA A 372 1.97 32.17 -22.78
N THR A 373 0.94 32.94 -23.06
CA THR A 373 -0.04 33.43 -22.07
C THR A 373 -1.44 32.83 -22.22
N LEU A 374 -1.54 31.70 -22.95
CA LEU A 374 -2.78 31.06 -23.41
C LEU A 374 -2.95 29.69 -22.76
N PRO A 375 -3.48 29.56 -21.53
CA PRO A 375 -3.73 28.25 -20.93
C PRO A 375 -4.79 27.48 -21.73
N ALA A 376 -4.63 26.17 -21.90
CA ALA A 376 -5.65 25.30 -22.46
C ALA A 376 -6.17 24.33 -21.40
N ILE A 377 -7.27 24.70 -20.72
CA ILE A 377 -7.92 23.89 -19.69
C ILE A 377 -9.25 23.38 -20.23
N MET A 378 -9.33 22.10 -20.60
CA MET A 378 -10.55 21.53 -21.17
C MET A 378 -11.60 21.32 -20.08
N GLU A 379 -11.21 20.85 -18.91
CA GLU A 379 -12.13 20.60 -17.80
C GLU A 379 -11.35 20.64 -16.46
N LEU A 380 -11.95 21.25 -15.44
CA LEU A 380 -11.46 21.28 -14.06
C LEU A 380 -12.55 20.79 -13.11
N GLN A 381 -12.33 19.61 -12.55
CA GLN A 381 -13.24 18.98 -11.60
C GLN A 381 -12.69 19.08 -10.17
N MET A 382 -13.58 19.18 -9.19
CA MET A 382 -13.23 19.30 -7.77
C MET A 382 -14.10 18.33 -6.97
N PHE A 383 -13.52 17.54 -6.07
CA PHE A 383 -14.21 16.46 -5.37
C PHE A 383 -14.08 16.61 -3.86
N GLU A 384 -15.21 16.46 -3.16
CA GLU A 384 -15.28 16.33 -1.71
C GLU A 384 -15.04 14.87 -1.28
N MET A 385 -14.77 14.64 0.02
CA MET A 385 -14.91 13.30 0.58
C MET A 385 -16.39 12.92 0.66
N LYS A 386 -16.69 11.62 0.52
CA LYS A 386 -17.98 11.08 0.96
C LYS A 386 -18.07 11.23 2.49
N PRO A 387 -19.28 11.36 3.07
CA PRO A 387 -19.45 11.45 4.51
C PRO A 387 -18.78 10.27 5.21
N SER A 388 -18.17 10.53 6.37
CA SER A 388 -17.63 9.48 7.23
C SER A 388 -18.60 9.18 8.37
N TYR A 389 -18.78 7.90 8.68
CA TYR A 389 -19.69 7.46 9.72
C TYR A 389 -18.94 6.73 10.83
N LEU A 390 -19.36 6.97 12.08
CA LEU A 390 -19.00 6.10 13.19
C LEU A 390 -20.06 5.01 13.30
N VAL A 391 -19.65 3.76 13.11
CA VAL A 391 -20.52 2.61 13.29
C VAL A 391 -20.23 1.99 14.64
N GLN A 392 -21.20 2.07 15.56
CA GLN A 392 -21.09 1.40 16.85
C GLN A 392 -21.12 -0.12 16.64
N MET A 393 -20.24 -0.81 17.35
CA MET A 393 -20.08 -2.26 17.31
C MET A 393 -20.36 -2.86 18.69
N GLU A 394 -20.89 -4.08 18.69
CA GLU A 394 -21.20 -4.83 19.93
C GLU A 394 -19.94 -5.40 20.59
N SER A 395 -18.90 -5.69 19.81
CA SER A 395 -17.61 -6.20 20.26
C SER A 395 -16.44 -5.63 19.47
N ALA A 396 -15.22 -5.86 19.96
CA ALA A 396 -13.96 -5.62 19.23
C ALA A 396 -13.12 -6.91 19.23
N THR A 397 -13.65 -7.97 18.62
CA THR A 397 -12.90 -9.22 18.38
C THR A 397 -11.79 -9.00 17.34
N GLU A 398 -10.90 -9.98 17.18
CA GLU A 398 -9.88 -9.94 16.12
C GLU A 398 -10.52 -9.94 14.72
N THR A 399 -11.60 -10.68 14.51
CA THR A 399 -12.38 -10.65 13.27
C THR A 399 -13.01 -9.27 13.03
N ASP A 400 -13.56 -8.65 14.07
CA ASP A 400 -14.08 -7.28 14.01
C ASP A 400 -12.98 -6.29 13.61
N PHE A 401 -11.80 -6.41 14.20
CA PHE A 401 -10.64 -5.59 13.87
C PHE A 401 -10.19 -5.77 12.41
N LEU A 402 -10.08 -7.01 11.95
CA LEU A 402 -9.67 -7.33 10.58
C LEU A 402 -10.70 -6.90 9.55
N ASN A 403 -11.99 -6.93 9.86
CA ASN A 403 -13.04 -6.60 8.89
C ASN A 403 -13.50 -5.14 8.96
N ARG A 404 -13.47 -4.52 10.14
CA ARG A 404 -14.03 -3.19 10.39
C ARG A 404 -12.99 -2.15 10.84
N GLY A 405 -11.75 -2.56 11.12
CA GLY A 405 -10.67 -1.64 11.46
C GLY A 405 -10.25 -0.79 10.25
N VAL A 406 -9.97 0.49 10.49
CA VAL A 406 -9.50 1.42 9.47
C VAL A 406 -8.02 1.23 9.23
N GLY A 407 -7.64 1.04 7.97
CA GLY A 407 -6.26 0.72 7.57
C GLY A 407 -5.31 1.92 7.56
N ASP A 408 -5.56 2.90 6.69
CA ASP A 408 -4.67 4.06 6.58
C ASP A 408 -5.05 5.15 7.59
N LEU A 409 -4.14 5.45 8.51
CA LEU A 409 -4.24 6.58 9.43
C LEU A 409 -4.40 7.93 8.70
N ASN A 410 -3.98 8.03 7.43
CA ASN A 410 -4.21 9.21 6.61
C ASN A 410 -5.70 9.47 6.34
N ASP A 411 -6.52 8.42 6.22
CA ASP A 411 -7.97 8.55 6.12
C ASP A 411 -8.54 9.12 7.43
N PHE A 412 -7.98 8.69 8.55
CA PHE A 412 -8.32 9.17 9.88
C PHE A 412 -7.92 10.64 10.11
N ASN A 413 -6.76 11.04 9.59
CA ASN A 413 -6.26 12.42 9.61
C ASN A 413 -7.06 13.36 8.69
N GLN A 414 -7.95 12.85 7.84
CA GLN A 414 -8.89 13.69 7.08
C GLN A 414 -10.07 14.20 7.92
N ILE A 415 -10.37 13.51 9.03
CA ILE A 415 -11.62 13.67 9.76
C ILE A 415 -11.42 14.47 11.08
N LEU A 416 -10.22 14.49 11.66
CA LEU A 416 -10.00 15.07 13.00
C LEU A 416 -9.18 16.37 12.98
N LYS A 417 -9.77 17.47 13.47
CA LYS A 417 -9.16 18.82 13.53
C LYS A 417 -8.14 19.06 14.65
N THR A 418 -8.01 18.17 15.65
CA THR A 418 -7.10 18.40 16.79
C THR A 418 -6.38 17.13 17.22
N LYS A 419 -5.04 17.22 17.32
CA LYS A 419 -4.14 16.16 17.77
C LYS A 419 -3.81 16.35 19.25
N LYS A 420 -3.93 15.30 20.06
CA LYS A 420 -3.25 15.18 21.35
C LYS A 420 -2.59 13.80 21.45
N ASN A 421 -1.27 13.81 21.56
CA ASN A 421 -0.39 12.68 21.91
C ASN A 421 -0.34 12.52 23.46
N LEU A 422 0.21 11.51 24.14
CA LEU A 422 0.95 10.28 23.84
C LEU A 422 0.87 9.41 25.13
N LYS A 423 0.65 8.09 25.04
CA LYS A 423 0.87 7.16 26.17
C LYS A 423 1.69 5.98 25.64
N LYS A 424 2.80 5.64 26.34
CA LYS A 424 3.73 4.57 25.95
C LYS A 424 3.29 3.17 26.40
N GLY A 425 2.32 3.09 27.31
CA GLY A 425 1.76 1.84 27.81
C GLY A 425 0.68 1.30 26.87
N ASN A 426 0.74 0.00 26.58
CA ASN A 426 -0.27 -0.74 25.85
C ASN A 426 -0.65 -2.01 26.61
N THR A 427 -1.87 -2.48 26.42
CA THR A 427 -2.27 -3.84 26.78
C THR A 427 -2.46 -4.66 25.50
N VAL A 428 -2.27 -5.97 25.58
CA VAL A 428 -2.49 -6.86 24.43
C VAL A 428 -3.99 -7.03 24.21
N LEU A 429 -4.44 -6.91 22.96
CA LEU A 429 -5.79 -7.27 22.53
C LEU A 429 -5.67 -8.14 21.27
N GLY A 430 -5.86 -9.45 21.43
CA GLY A 430 -5.60 -10.40 20.35
C GLY A 430 -4.14 -10.33 19.89
N SER A 431 -3.94 -10.11 18.58
CA SER A 431 -2.62 -9.90 17.99
C SER A 431 -2.15 -8.44 18.00
N GLY A 432 -3.05 -7.52 18.39
CA GLY A 432 -2.83 -6.09 18.42
C GLY A 432 -2.50 -5.52 19.80
N LYS A 433 -2.48 -4.18 19.86
CA LYS A 433 -2.22 -3.40 21.08
C LYS A 433 -3.36 -2.43 21.32
N THR A 434 -3.87 -2.38 22.55
CA THR A 434 -4.80 -1.34 23.01
C THR A 434 -4.01 -0.21 23.64
N PHE A 435 -4.29 1.01 23.20
CA PHE A 435 -3.78 2.23 23.80
C PHE A 435 -4.95 3.00 24.40
N GLU A 436 -4.98 3.13 25.72
CA GLU A 436 -6.06 3.83 26.41
C GLU A 436 -5.62 5.23 26.84
N HIS A 437 -6.46 6.23 26.56
CA HIS A 437 -6.26 7.60 26.99
C HIS A 437 -7.48 8.10 27.77
N THR A 438 -7.25 8.50 29.02
CA THR A 438 -8.26 9.19 29.82
C THR A 438 -8.26 10.66 29.43
N VAL A 439 -9.35 11.13 28.82
CA VAL A 439 -9.55 12.56 28.58
C VAL A 439 -10.18 13.16 29.84
N ASP A 440 -9.42 13.99 30.55
CA ASP A 440 -9.95 14.77 31.66
C ASP A 440 -10.91 15.85 31.13
N MET A 441 -12.21 15.61 31.33
CA MET A 441 -13.29 16.51 30.93
C MET A 441 -13.56 17.61 31.96
N SER A 442 -12.89 17.62 33.11
CA SER A 442 -13.09 18.65 34.16
C SER A 442 -12.75 20.06 33.68
N LYS A 443 -11.89 20.18 32.65
CA LYS A 443 -11.49 21.45 32.01
C LYS A 443 -12.35 21.85 30.81
N ARG A 444 -13.38 21.06 30.46
CA ARG A 444 -14.35 21.34 29.38
C ARG A 444 -15.77 21.35 29.93
N ARG A 445 -15.98 21.93 31.12
CA ARG A 445 -17.33 22.17 31.62
C ARG A 445 -18.07 23.09 30.64
N VAL A 446 -19.22 22.62 30.17
CA VAL A 446 -20.22 23.49 29.56
C VAL A 446 -20.87 24.22 30.73
N ASP A 447 -20.40 25.43 31.04
CA ASP A 447 -20.83 26.16 32.23
C ASP A 447 -22.27 26.68 32.15
N LYS A 448 -22.96 26.54 31.01
CA LYS A 448 -24.39 26.85 30.91
C LYS A 448 -25.00 26.32 29.62
N ILE A 449 -26.09 25.57 29.73
CA ILE A 449 -27.08 25.46 28.65
C ILE A 449 -28.23 26.38 29.07
N THR A 450 -28.40 27.50 28.38
CA THR A 450 -29.62 28.30 28.50
C THR A 450 -30.60 27.74 27.48
N LEU A 451 -31.68 27.11 27.95
CA LEU A 451 -32.84 26.84 27.12
C LEU A 451 -33.70 28.10 27.14
N GLY A 452 -33.92 28.67 25.96
CA GLY A 452 -34.88 29.73 25.68
C GLY A 452 -35.78 29.27 24.55
#